data_AF-A0A1X7UIB3-F1
#
_entry.id   AF-A0A1X7UIB3-F1
#
_cell.length_a   1.000
_cell.length_b   1.000
_cell.length_c   1.000
_cell.angle_alpha   90.00
_cell.angle_beta   90.00
_cell.angle_gamma   90.00
#
_symmetry.space_group_name_H-M   'P 1'
#
loop_
_entity.id
_entity.type
_entity.pdbx_description
1 polymer ?
#
loop_
_entity_poly.entity_id
_entity_poly.type
_entity_poly.pdbx_seq_one_letter_code
_entity_poly.pdbx_strand_id
1 'polypeptide(L)'
;MGREKKKGESGLATTCYSHSQAMRKLQISMPQFRLEEFRRRNKEIEEDENEYEEDVVLLEASELNRKVDEIGLKLNEVRELQNEMFTNPPGHNGDLKERLAKLLAEIKQLSQTVQKGLKRFQDDIRRDELGPERNSAELRIKKSHYSALNCKLNNIMSVYSQQEEQHKEKCKDLIKKQMRQANKADASDEKIKEMLESNEVSIYTDDILIDKSQKKQVLDEVEARRTEIHELEQNLKGLYDMFHDFMLLIEYQVGY
;
A
#
# COMPACT_ATOMS: atom_id res chain seq x y z
N MET A 1 -14.19 -24.11 49.11
CA MET A 1 -12.71 -24.16 48.97
C MET A 1 -12.32 -25.60 48.68
N GLY A 2 -11.58 -25.90 47.60
CA GLY A 2 -10.92 -27.21 47.51
C GLY A 2 -10.62 -27.81 46.13
N ARG A 3 -10.01 -27.04 45.22
CA ARG A 3 -9.03 -27.45 44.19
C ARG A 3 -9.21 -28.83 43.52
N GLU A 4 -9.79 -28.83 42.31
CA GLU A 4 -9.48 -29.82 41.27
C GLU A 4 -7.99 -29.69 40.87
N LYS A 5 -7.19 -30.70 41.20
CA LYS A 5 -5.77 -30.76 40.83
C LYS A 5 -5.62 -31.30 39.41
N LYS A 6 -5.12 -30.42 38.54
CA LYS A 6 -4.44 -30.71 37.27
C LYS A 6 -3.59 -31.99 37.35
N LYS A 7 -3.97 -33.04 36.63
CA LYS A 7 -3.17 -34.28 36.46
C LYS A 7 -2.46 -34.40 35.10
N GLY A 8 -2.52 -33.37 34.23
CA GLY A 8 -1.93 -33.40 32.89
C GLY A 8 -0.47 -32.92 32.79
N GLU A 9 0.00 -32.05 33.69
CA GLU A 9 1.29 -31.35 33.52
C GLU A 9 2.51 -32.13 34.09
N SER A 10 2.29 -33.05 35.04
CA SER A 10 3.39 -33.77 35.72
C SER A 10 4.04 -34.90 34.91
N GLY A 11 3.30 -35.49 33.96
CA GLY A 11 3.81 -36.59 33.10
C GLY A 11 4.80 -36.09 32.05
N LEU A 12 4.50 -34.97 31.38
CA LEU A 12 5.35 -34.39 30.34
C LEU A 12 6.70 -33.90 30.89
N ALA A 13 6.70 -33.23 32.06
CA ALA A 13 7.92 -32.75 32.70
C ALA A 13 8.87 -33.89 33.12
N THR A 14 8.32 -35.00 33.61
CA THR A 14 9.11 -36.18 34.01
C THR A 14 9.68 -36.92 32.80
N THR A 15 8.98 -36.88 31.67
CA THR A 15 9.41 -37.51 30.41
C THR A 15 10.50 -36.69 29.70
N CYS A 16 10.39 -35.35 29.68
CA CYS A 16 11.45 -34.48 29.15
C CYS A 16 12.73 -34.53 30.02
N TYR A 17 12.57 -34.60 31.35
CA TYR A 17 13.71 -34.69 32.27
C TYR A 17 14.49 -36.01 32.11
N SER A 18 13.77 -37.12 31.95
CA SER A 18 14.39 -38.44 31.69
C SER A 18 15.03 -38.52 30.30
N HIS A 19 14.41 -37.93 29.27
CA HIS A 19 15.01 -37.83 27.93
C HIS A 19 16.29 -36.97 27.92
N SER A 20 16.28 -35.82 28.61
CA SER A 20 17.45 -34.94 28.77
C SER A 20 18.60 -35.61 29.52
N GLN A 21 18.31 -36.37 30.58
CA GLN A 21 19.32 -37.18 31.28
C GLN A 21 19.87 -38.32 30.41
N ALA A 22 19.03 -38.98 29.61
CA ALA A 22 19.45 -40.04 28.69
C ALA A 22 20.37 -39.48 27.60
N MET A 23 20.03 -38.33 27.03
CA MET A 23 20.88 -37.61 26.07
C MET A 23 22.23 -37.23 26.66
N ARG A 24 22.27 -36.67 27.88
CA ARG A 24 23.55 -36.38 28.58
C ARG A 24 24.37 -37.64 28.85
N LYS A 25 23.74 -38.75 29.25
CA LYS A 25 24.44 -40.03 29.49
C LYS A 25 25.02 -40.63 28.22
N LEU A 26 24.31 -40.54 27.09
CA LEU A 26 24.81 -40.93 25.77
C LEU A 26 25.98 -40.04 25.33
N GLN A 27 25.91 -38.74 25.59
CA GLN A 27 26.97 -37.79 25.24
C GLN A 27 28.27 -37.99 26.06
N ILE A 28 28.18 -38.57 27.26
CA ILE A 28 29.35 -38.87 28.12
C ILE A 28 29.95 -40.26 27.81
N SER A 29 29.16 -41.22 27.34
CA SER A 29 29.62 -42.59 27.05
C SER A 29 30.10 -42.83 25.61
N MET A 30 29.93 -41.85 24.71
CA MET A 30 30.36 -41.98 23.32
C MET A 30 31.89 -41.77 23.17
N PRO A 31 32.57 -42.58 22.33
CA PRO A 31 33.95 -42.31 21.92
C PRO A 31 34.05 -40.92 21.28
N GLN A 32 35.13 -40.18 21.56
CA GLN A 32 35.37 -38.80 21.11
C GLN A 32 35.05 -38.59 19.62
N PHE A 33 35.53 -39.48 18.74
CA PHE A 33 35.27 -39.42 17.30
C PHE A 33 33.77 -39.42 16.93
N ARG A 34 32.95 -40.24 17.61
CA ARG A 34 31.50 -40.29 17.40
C ARG A 34 30.80 -39.05 17.98
N LEU A 35 31.36 -38.47 19.04
CA LEU A 35 30.89 -37.21 19.63
C LEU A 35 31.14 -36.03 18.68
N GLU A 36 32.30 -35.98 18.04
CA GLU A 36 32.64 -35.01 16.99
C GLU A 36 31.73 -35.17 15.78
N GLU A 37 31.49 -36.40 15.28
CA GLU A 37 30.53 -36.65 14.20
C GLU A 37 29.11 -36.22 14.55
N PHE A 38 28.66 -36.48 15.78
CA PHE A 38 27.34 -36.07 16.26
C PHE A 38 27.23 -34.54 16.36
N ARG A 39 28.25 -33.85 16.90
CA ARG A 39 28.32 -32.39 16.92
C ARG A 39 28.33 -31.80 15.52
N ARG A 40 29.11 -32.38 14.61
CA ARG A 40 29.20 -31.95 13.20
C ARG A 40 27.84 -32.08 12.52
N ARG A 41 27.15 -33.20 12.72
CA ARG A 41 25.83 -33.45 12.11
C ARG A 41 24.75 -32.55 12.69
N ASN A 42 24.77 -32.28 14.00
CA ASN A 42 23.84 -31.31 14.59
C ASN A 42 24.13 -29.89 14.10
N LYS A 43 25.40 -29.53 13.94
CA LYS A 43 25.80 -28.25 13.37
C LYS A 43 25.39 -28.12 11.90
N GLU A 44 25.53 -29.18 11.10
CA GLU A 44 25.02 -29.24 9.73
C GLU A 44 23.49 -29.09 9.69
N ILE A 45 22.75 -29.74 10.60
CA ILE A 45 21.29 -29.59 10.70
C ILE A 45 20.89 -28.16 11.11
N GLU A 46 21.58 -27.56 12.08
CA GLU A 46 21.36 -26.16 12.48
C GLU A 46 21.69 -25.18 11.35
N GLU A 47 22.77 -25.42 10.60
CA GLU A 47 23.14 -24.61 9.42
C GLU A 47 22.10 -24.75 8.30
N ASP A 48 21.66 -25.98 7.99
CA ASP A 48 20.60 -26.23 7.00
C ASP A 48 19.28 -25.56 7.41
N GLU A 49 18.81 -25.72 8.66
CA GLU A 49 17.57 -25.09 9.15
C GLU A 49 17.62 -23.55 9.04
N ASN A 50 18.76 -22.93 9.36
CA ASN A 50 18.95 -21.50 9.21
C ASN A 50 18.96 -21.05 7.72
N GLU A 51 19.57 -21.85 6.83
CA GLU A 51 19.57 -21.57 5.38
C GLU A 51 18.15 -21.61 4.80
N TYR A 52 17.34 -22.61 5.19
CA TYR A 52 15.93 -22.68 4.79
C TYR A 52 15.09 -21.51 5.34
N GLU A 53 15.35 -21.05 6.56
CA GLU A 53 14.61 -19.93 7.17
C GLU A 53 14.98 -18.58 6.52
N GLU A 54 16.27 -18.36 6.20
CA GLU A 54 16.74 -17.20 5.44
C GLU A 54 16.13 -17.13 4.03
N ASP A 55 16.07 -18.26 3.31
CA ASP A 55 15.48 -18.36 1.97
C ASP A 55 13.97 -18.03 1.97
N VAL A 56 13.24 -18.42 3.01
CA VAL A 56 11.80 -18.12 3.14
C VAL A 56 11.57 -16.63 3.35
N VAL A 57 12.37 -15.96 4.18
CA VAL A 57 12.28 -14.52 4.43
C VAL A 57 12.60 -13.72 3.17
N LEU A 58 13.63 -14.12 2.43
CA LEU A 58 14.01 -13.49 1.16
C LEU A 58 12.91 -13.66 0.10
N LEU A 59 12.27 -14.83 0.06
CA LEU A 59 11.16 -15.10 -0.85
C LEU A 59 9.96 -14.19 -0.54
N GLU A 60 9.55 -14.05 0.72
CA GLU A 60 8.44 -13.17 1.11
C GLU A 60 8.74 -11.69 0.80
N ALA A 61 9.96 -11.23 1.07
CA ALA A 61 10.40 -9.87 0.74
C ALA A 61 10.38 -9.60 -0.78
N SER A 62 10.76 -10.61 -1.58
CA SER A 62 10.71 -10.54 -3.04
C SER A 62 9.28 -10.47 -3.57
N GLU A 63 8.37 -11.29 -3.02
CA GLU A 63 6.96 -11.26 -3.39
C GLU A 63 6.29 -9.91 -3.07
N LEU A 64 6.58 -9.34 -1.89
CA LEU A 64 6.09 -8.01 -1.53
C LEU A 64 6.64 -6.94 -2.46
N ASN A 65 7.92 -7.04 -2.84
CA ASN A 65 8.53 -6.11 -3.79
C ASN A 65 7.81 -6.16 -5.15
N ARG A 66 7.51 -7.36 -5.64
CA ARG A 66 6.76 -7.55 -6.90
C ARG A 66 5.37 -6.92 -6.82
N LYS A 67 4.67 -7.07 -5.69
CA LYS A 67 3.34 -6.45 -5.48
C LYS A 67 3.43 -4.93 -5.46
N VAL A 68 4.47 -4.37 -4.85
CA VAL A 68 4.74 -2.92 -4.86
C VAL A 68 5.00 -2.41 -6.29
N ASP A 69 5.77 -3.15 -7.09
CA ASP A 69 5.96 -2.82 -8.52
C ASP A 69 4.64 -2.88 -9.30
N GLU A 70 3.83 -3.88 -9.03
CA GLU A 70 2.51 -4.05 -9.66
C GLU A 70 1.56 -2.89 -9.34
N ILE A 71 1.58 -2.38 -8.11
CA ILE A 71 0.87 -1.15 -7.72
C ILE A 71 1.35 0.03 -8.57
N GLY A 72 2.68 0.21 -8.70
CA GLY A 72 3.26 1.29 -9.51
C GLY A 72 2.84 1.22 -10.98
N LEU A 73 2.80 0.03 -11.57
CA LEU A 73 2.33 -0.18 -12.94
C LEU A 73 0.85 0.19 -13.09
N LYS A 74 -0.01 -0.30 -12.20
CA LYS A 74 -1.44 -0.01 -12.25
C LYS A 74 -1.75 1.48 -12.03
N LEU A 75 -0.99 2.18 -11.19
CA LEU A 75 -1.13 3.63 -11.02
C LEU A 75 -0.76 4.40 -12.30
N ASN A 76 0.25 3.93 -13.04
CA ASN A 76 0.53 4.49 -14.36
C ASN A 76 -0.62 4.22 -15.36
N GLU A 77 -1.23 3.03 -15.34
CA GLU A 77 -2.41 2.75 -16.18
C GLU A 77 -3.60 3.64 -15.84
N VAL A 78 -3.84 3.90 -14.54
CA VAL A 78 -4.86 4.86 -14.08
C VAL A 78 -4.61 6.23 -14.69
N ARG A 79 -3.36 6.71 -14.65
CA ARG A 79 -2.98 8.00 -15.24
C ARG A 79 -3.25 8.05 -16.74
N GLU A 80 -2.91 7.00 -17.49
CA GLU A 80 -3.16 6.98 -18.93
C GLU A 80 -4.66 6.98 -19.25
N LEU A 81 -5.47 6.22 -18.51
CA LEU A 81 -6.93 6.24 -18.66
C LEU A 81 -7.53 7.60 -18.31
N GLN A 82 -7.03 8.25 -17.26
CA GLN A 82 -7.46 9.61 -16.90
C GLN A 82 -7.12 10.62 -18.01
N ASN A 83 -5.92 10.54 -18.59
CA ASN A 83 -5.54 11.37 -19.73
C ASN A 83 -6.42 11.09 -20.98
N GLU A 84 -6.76 9.82 -21.23
CA GLU A 84 -7.64 9.43 -22.33
C GLU A 84 -9.07 9.94 -22.14
N MET A 85 -9.63 9.78 -20.93
CA MET A 85 -10.92 10.33 -20.54
C MET A 85 -10.95 11.85 -20.68
N PHE A 86 -9.84 12.52 -20.36
CA PHE A 86 -9.69 13.97 -20.51
C PHE A 86 -9.75 14.41 -21.98
N THR A 87 -9.10 13.68 -22.89
CA THR A 87 -9.11 13.99 -24.34
C THR A 87 -10.41 13.62 -25.03
N ASN A 88 -11.16 12.65 -24.49
CA ASN A 88 -12.41 12.18 -25.07
C ASN A 88 -13.62 13.07 -24.69
N PRO A 89 -14.68 13.09 -25.53
CA PRO A 89 -15.92 13.75 -25.17
C PRO A 89 -16.62 13.04 -23.99
N PRO A 90 -17.26 13.78 -23.05
CA PRO A 90 -17.81 13.22 -21.81
C PRO A 90 -18.80 12.05 -22.00
N GLY A 91 -19.50 12.01 -23.15
CA GLY A 91 -20.48 10.97 -23.47
C GLY A 91 -19.90 9.61 -23.91
N HIS A 92 -18.59 9.49 -24.09
CA HIS A 92 -17.94 8.27 -24.59
C HIS A 92 -17.06 7.55 -23.56
N ASN A 93 -17.09 7.99 -22.29
CA ASN A 93 -16.18 7.51 -21.25
C ASN A 93 -16.72 6.31 -20.44
N GLY A 94 -17.85 5.70 -20.84
CA GLY A 94 -18.49 4.60 -20.09
C GLY A 94 -17.55 3.42 -19.81
N ASP A 95 -16.96 2.85 -20.86
CA ASP A 95 -16.03 1.72 -20.76
C ASP A 95 -14.73 2.10 -20.01
N LEU A 96 -14.27 3.35 -20.20
CA LEU A 96 -13.08 3.88 -19.52
C LEU A 96 -13.29 4.02 -18.01
N LYS A 97 -14.48 4.47 -17.59
CA LYS A 97 -14.87 4.57 -16.19
C LYS A 97 -14.94 3.20 -15.51
N GLU A 98 -15.51 2.20 -16.18
CA GLU A 98 -15.54 0.83 -15.65
C GLU A 98 -14.12 0.28 -15.46
N ARG A 99 -13.26 0.47 -16.46
CA ARG A 99 -11.85 0.05 -16.39
C ARG A 99 -11.09 0.77 -15.27
N LEU A 100 -11.31 2.07 -15.10
CA LEU A 100 -10.74 2.85 -14.01
C LEU A 100 -11.17 2.30 -12.64
N ALA A 101 -12.46 2.07 -12.43
CA ALA A 101 -12.98 1.52 -11.18
C ALA A 101 -12.37 0.14 -10.85
N LYS A 102 -12.19 -0.71 -11.86
CA LYS A 102 -11.53 -2.00 -11.72
C LYS A 102 -10.06 -1.87 -11.29
N LEU A 103 -9.28 -1.00 -11.94
CA LEU A 103 -7.89 -0.76 -11.58
C LEU A 103 -7.74 -0.24 -10.15
N LEU A 104 -8.61 0.69 -9.74
CA LEU A 104 -8.63 1.21 -8.37
C LEU A 104 -8.92 0.11 -7.34
N ALA A 105 -9.86 -0.79 -7.64
CA ALA A 105 -10.16 -1.94 -6.79
C ALA A 105 -8.97 -2.91 -6.69
N GLU A 106 -8.28 -3.18 -7.80
CA GLU A 106 -7.08 -4.02 -7.82
C GLU A 106 -5.92 -3.39 -7.03
N ILE A 107 -5.67 -2.10 -7.23
CA ILE A 107 -4.68 -1.33 -6.45
C ILE A 107 -5.00 -1.44 -4.96
N LYS A 108 -6.26 -1.23 -4.57
CA LYS A 108 -6.71 -1.36 -3.17
C LYS A 108 -6.37 -2.74 -2.59
N GLN A 109 -6.66 -3.82 -3.32
CA GLN A 109 -6.37 -5.18 -2.86
C GLN A 109 -4.86 -5.47 -2.75
N LEU A 110 -4.07 -5.00 -3.72
CA LEU A 110 -2.61 -5.12 -3.68
C LEU A 110 -2.04 -4.34 -2.50
N SER A 111 -2.47 -3.11 -2.28
CA SER A 111 -2.06 -2.28 -1.15
C SER A 111 -2.36 -2.94 0.19
N GLN A 112 -3.56 -3.48 0.37
CA GLN A 112 -3.93 -4.22 1.58
C GLN A 112 -3.04 -5.45 1.82
N THR A 113 -2.65 -6.13 0.75
CA THR A 113 -1.75 -7.30 0.82
C THR A 113 -0.34 -6.86 1.23
N VAL A 114 0.19 -5.80 0.62
CA VAL A 114 1.49 -5.23 0.97
C VAL A 114 1.51 -4.73 2.41
N GLN A 115 0.46 -4.03 2.86
CA GLN A 115 0.32 -3.56 4.23
C GLN A 115 0.37 -4.71 5.25
N LYS A 116 -0.39 -5.79 5.00
CA LYS A 116 -0.38 -6.97 5.87
C LYS A 116 0.99 -7.64 5.93
N GLY A 117 1.69 -7.75 4.79
CA GLY A 117 3.03 -8.32 4.73
C GLY A 117 4.07 -7.45 5.45
N LEU A 118 4.07 -6.13 5.20
CA LEU A 118 4.96 -5.21 5.89
C LEU A 118 4.73 -5.18 7.41
N LYS A 119 3.48 -5.29 7.85
CA LYS A 119 3.16 -5.42 9.29
C LYS A 119 3.72 -6.72 9.88
N ARG A 120 3.62 -7.84 9.17
CA ARG A 120 4.23 -9.11 9.60
C ARG A 120 5.76 -8.98 9.71
N PHE A 121 6.41 -8.46 8.67
CA PHE A 121 7.84 -8.17 8.68
C PHE A 121 8.25 -7.30 9.88
N GLN A 122 7.47 -6.27 10.18
CA GLN A 122 7.70 -5.40 11.34
C GLN A 122 7.57 -6.16 12.66
N ASP A 123 6.52 -6.98 12.81
CA ASP A 123 6.29 -7.78 14.01
C ASP A 123 7.41 -8.82 14.21
N ASP A 124 7.92 -9.40 13.12
CA ASP A 124 9.05 -10.34 13.14
C ASP A 124 10.37 -9.65 13.51
N ILE A 125 10.67 -8.49 12.91
CA ILE A 125 11.82 -7.67 13.28
C ILE A 125 11.80 -7.34 14.79
N ARG A 126 10.66 -6.94 15.33
CA ARG A 126 10.52 -6.61 16.77
C ARG A 126 10.73 -7.82 17.66
N ARG A 127 10.25 -8.99 17.24
CA ARG A 127 10.43 -10.26 17.96
C ARG A 127 11.92 -10.62 18.03
N ASP A 128 12.62 -10.52 16.91
CA ASP A 128 14.03 -10.86 16.77
C ASP A 128 14.93 -9.87 17.55
N GLU A 129 14.55 -8.58 17.61
CA GLU A 129 15.23 -7.55 18.41
C GLU A 129 15.18 -7.81 19.93
N LEU A 130 14.08 -8.38 20.42
CA LEU A 130 13.90 -8.75 21.83
C LEU A 130 14.48 -10.14 22.16
N GLY A 131 14.85 -10.90 21.12
CA GLY A 131 15.37 -12.25 21.22
C GLY A 131 16.88 -12.34 21.48
N PRO A 132 17.40 -13.57 21.65
CA PRO A 132 18.84 -13.82 21.75
C PRO A 132 19.60 -13.47 20.45
N GLU A 133 18.90 -13.49 19.32
CA GLU A 133 19.36 -13.22 17.95
C GLU A 133 19.48 -11.72 17.59
N ARG A 134 19.37 -10.79 18.55
CA ARG A 134 19.28 -9.33 18.28
C ARG A 134 20.41 -8.68 17.46
N ASN A 135 21.51 -9.38 17.24
CA ASN A 135 22.67 -8.95 16.45
C ASN A 135 22.91 -9.83 15.21
N SER A 136 21.95 -10.68 14.84
CA SER A 136 22.10 -11.63 13.74
C SER A 136 22.19 -10.93 12.38
N ALA A 137 22.84 -11.60 11.41
CA ALA A 137 22.88 -11.14 10.04
C ALA A 137 21.47 -11.08 9.43
N GLU A 138 20.66 -12.10 9.73
CA GLU A 138 19.27 -12.22 9.29
C GLU A 138 18.42 -11.03 9.73
N LEU A 139 18.51 -10.60 11.00
CA LEU A 139 17.77 -9.42 11.47
C LEU A 139 18.17 -8.15 10.69
N ARG A 140 19.45 -7.98 10.36
CA ARG A 140 19.91 -6.85 9.54
C ARG A 140 19.38 -6.93 8.11
N ILE A 141 19.31 -8.12 7.54
CA ILE A 141 18.74 -8.38 6.21
C ILE A 141 17.25 -8.06 6.22
N LYS A 142 16.48 -8.57 7.19
CA LYS A 142 15.05 -8.25 7.39
C LYS A 142 14.81 -6.75 7.49
N LYS A 143 15.57 -6.04 8.32
CA LYS A 143 15.50 -4.57 8.47
C LYS A 143 15.79 -3.85 7.16
N SER A 144 16.80 -4.30 6.41
CA SER A 144 17.16 -3.71 5.12
C SER A 144 16.03 -3.89 4.09
N HIS A 145 15.48 -5.10 3.96
CA HIS A 145 14.34 -5.36 3.06
C HIS A 145 13.11 -4.56 3.44
N TYR A 146 12.76 -4.52 4.73
CA TYR A 146 11.65 -3.72 5.24
C TYR A 146 11.83 -2.24 4.89
N SER A 147 13.01 -1.67 5.18
CA SER A 147 13.32 -0.27 4.88
C SER A 147 13.23 0.04 3.38
N ALA A 148 13.80 -0.84 2.54
CA ALA A 148 13.78 -0.68 1.08
C ALA A 148 12.35 -0.74 0.51
N LEU A 149 11.57 -1.74 0.90
CA LEU A 149 10.16 -1.88 0.52
C LEU A 149 9.35 -0.65 0.92
N ASN A 150 9.55 -0.19 2.16
CA ASN A 150 8.83 0.95 2.70
C ASN A 150 9.17 2.25 1.96
N CYS A 151 10.47 2.49 1.70
CA CYS A 151 10.92 3.63 0.91
C CYS A 151 10.34 3.59 -0.51
N LYS A 152 10.35 2.42 -1.16
CA LYS A 152 9.79 2.24 -2.51
C LYS A 152 8.29 2.53 -2.56
N LEU A 153 7.53 2.03 -1.59
CA LEU A 153 6.09 2.29 -1.49
C LEU A 153 5.81 3.79 -1.30
N ASN A 154 6.57 4.46 -0.41
CA ASN A 154 6.46 5.91 -0.21
C ASN A 154 6.77 6.71 -1.48
N ASN A 155 7.80 6.32 -2.23
CA ASN A 155 8.15 6.98 -3.49
C ASN A 155 7.04 6.86 -4.52
N ILE A 156 6.47 5.65 -4.70
CA ILE A 156 5.34 5.43 -5.62
C ILE A 156 4.15 6.32 -5.22
N MET A 157 3.86 6.41 -3.91
CA MET A 157 2.76 7.25 -3.43
C MET A 157 3.00 8.74 -3.60
N SER A 158 4.22 9.22 -3.35
CA SER A 158 4.57 10.62 -3.57
C SER A 158 4.45 10.98 -5.05
N VAL A 159 4.95 10.13 -5.95
CA VAL A 159 4.83 10.33 -7.41
C VAL A 159 3.37 10.35 -7.83
N TYR A 160 2.54 9.43 -7.35
CA TYR A 160 1.12 9.40 -7.68
C TYR A 160 0.38 10.65 -7.16
N SER A 161 0.64 11.06 -5.92
CA SER A 161 0.06 12.29 -5.35
C SER A 161 0.40 13.53 -6.18
N GLN A 162 1.64 13.65 -6.66
CA GLN A 162 2.04 14.75 -7.55
C GLN A 162 1.34 14.68 -8.90
N GLN A 163 1.19 13.48 -9.47
CA GLN A 163 0.51 13.28 -10.75
C GLN A 163 -0.98 13.63 -10.67
N GLU A 164 -1.64 13.28 -9.57
CA GLU A 164 -3.03 13.61 -9.33
C GLU A 164 -3.26 15.12 -9.13
N GLU A 165 -2.39 15.80 -8.40
CA GLU A 165 -2.46 17.27 -8.29
C GLU A 165 -2.28 17.93 -9.68
N GLN A 166 -1.36 17.42 -10.51
CA GLN A 166 -1.22 17.90 -11.89
C GLN A 166 -2.47 17.63 -12.74
N HIS A 167 -3.11 16.47 -12.57
CA HIS A 167 -4.34 16.14 -13.29
C HIS A 167 -5.50 17.07 -12.88
N LYS A 168 -5.61 17.37 -11.59
CA LYS A 168 -6.57 18.35 -11.05
C LYS A 168 -6.37 19.73 -11.63
N GLU A 169 -5.14 20.22 -11.69
CA GLU A 169 -4.82 21.53 -12.30
C GLU A 169 -5.19 21.56 -13.80
N LYS A 170 -4.90 20.50 -14.56
CA LYS A 170 -5.32 20.39 -15.97
C LYS A 170 -6.84 20.46 -16.14
N CYS A 171 -7.59 19.80 -15.25
CA CYS A 171 -9.05 19.83 -15.27
C CYS A 171 -9.59 21.24 -15.00
N LYS A 172 -9.02 21.95 -14.02
CA LYS A 172 -9.36 23.35 -13.75
C LYS A 172 -9.14 24.20 -14.99
N ASP A 173 -7.97 24.10 -15.63
CA ASP A 173 -7.62 24.85 -16.84
C ASP A 173 -8.59 24.63 -18.00
N LEU A 174 -9.07 23.39 -18.21
CA LEU A 174 -10.10 23.11 -19.20
C LEU A 174 -11.41 23.81 -18.90
N ILE A 175 -11.87 23.76 -17.65
CA ILE A 175 -13.08 24.48 -17.24
C ILE A 175 -12.90 25.97 -17.51
N LYS A 176 -11.75 26.56 -17.14
CA LYS A 176 -11.47 27.98 -17.45
C LYS A 176 -11.58 28.26 -18.95
N LYS A 177 -11.04 27.37 -19.79
CA LYS A 177 -11.07 27.52 -21.24
C LYS A 177 -12.50 27.40 -21.81
N GLN A 178 -13.26 26.40 -21.39
CA GLN A 178 -14.66 26.23 -21.80
C GLN A 178 -15.52 27.43 -21.37
N MET A 179 -15.31 27.94 -20.15
CA MET A 179 -15.99 29.13 -19.65
C MET A 179 -15.63 30.40 -20.42
N ARG A 180 -14.35 30.61 -20.78
CA ARG A 180 -13.94 31.75 -21.61
C ARG A 180 -14.52 31.70 -23.01
N GLN A 181 -14.74 30.50 -23.56
CA GLN A 181 -15.41 30.33 -24.84
C GLN A 181 -16.90 30.69 -24.75
N ALA A 182 -17.53 30.38 -23.61
CA ALA A 182 -18.94 30.62 -23.35
C ALA A 182 -19.27 32.02 -22.77
N ASN A 183 -18.30 32.68 -22.17
CA ASN A 183 -18.47 34.01 -21.59
C ASN A 183 -17.25 34.85 -21.95
N LYS A 184 -17.41 35.72 -22.95
CA LYS A 184 -16.36 36.62 -23.42
C LYS A 184 -15.95 37.69 -22.38
N ALA A 185 -16.67 37.78 -21.25
CA ALA A 185 -16.40 38.72 -20.17
C ALA A 185 -16.27 37.96 -18.83
N ASP A 186 -15.09 38.08 -18.22
CA ASP A 186 -14.71 37.71 -16.85
C ASP A 186 -14.95 36.28 -16.36
N ALA A 187 -13.98 35.40 -16.66
CA ALA A 187 -13.70 34.16 -15.94
C ALA A 187 -12.51 34.36 -14.99
N SER A 188 -12.76 34.93 -13.80
CA SER A 188 -11.77 35.09 -12.74
C SER A 188 -11.54 33.76 -12.00
N ASP A 189 -10.30 33.48 -11.61
CA ASP A 189 -9.89 32.23 -10.95
C ASP A 189 -10.67 31.96 -9.64
N GLU A 190 -11.02 33.01 -8.89
CA GLU A 190 -11.83 32.89 -7.66
C GLU A 190 -13.26 32.41 -7.96
N LYS A 191 -13.85 32.88 -9.06
CA LYS A 191 -15.22 32.51 -9.44
C LYS A 191 -15.31 31.07 -9.93
N ILE A 192 -14.24 30.55 -10.54
CA ILE A 192 -14.12 29.15 -10.96
C ILE A 192 -13.92 28.23 -9.75
N LYS A 193 -13.13 28.68 -8.77
CA LYS A 193 -12.96 27.96 -7.51
C LYS A 193 -14.28 27.90 -6.72
N GLU A 194 -15.00 29.01 -6.65
CA GLU A 194 -16.35 29.05 -6.07
C GLU A 194 -17.31 28.12 -6.82
N MET A 195 -17.28 28.03 -8.16
CA MET A 195 -18.10 27.06 -8.92
C MET A 195 -17.79 25.60 -8.62
N LEU A 196 -16.53 25.27 -8.35
CA LEU A 196 -16.13 23.92 -7.96
C LEU A 196 -16.54 23.60 -6.52
N GLU A 197 -16.55 24.59 -5.62
CA GLU A 197 -16.82 24.43 -4.19
C GLU A 197 -18.32 24.57 -3.82
N SER A 198 -19.07 25.45 -4.48
CA SER A 198 -20.45 25.83 -4.12
C SER A 198 -21.54 24.88 -4.61
N ASN A 199 -21.18 23.91 -5.47
CA ASN A 199 -22.10 22.94 -6.06
C ASN A 199 -23.22 23.53 -6.95
N GLU A 200 -23.31 24.86 -7.11
CA GLU A 200 -24.33 25.55 -7.92
C GLU A 200 -23.73 26.18 -9.18
N VAL A 201 -24.09 25.64 -10.35
CA VAL A 201 -23.72 26.19 -11.67
C VAL A 201 -24.55 27.45 -12.01
N SER A 202 -25.60 27.73 -11.24
CA SER A 202 -26.52 28.86 -11.43
C SER A 202 -25.86 30.24 -11.25
N ILE A 203 -24.77 30.33 -10.48
CA ILE A 203 -24.09 31.60 -10.17
C ILE A 203 -23.48 32.27 -11.44
N TYR A 204 -23.37 31.52 -12.54
CA TYR A 204 -22.87 32.02 -13.83
C TYR A 204 -23.96 32.31 -14.86
N THR A 205 -25.25 32.06 -14.55
CA THR A 205 -26.32 32.14 -15.57
C THR A 205 -26.75 33.54 -15.93
N ASP A 206 -26.44 34.54 -15.10
CA ASP A 206 -27.04 35.87 -15.22
C ASP A 206 -26.39 36.77 -16.29
N ASP A 207 -25.12 36.53 -16.65
CA ASP A 207 -24.36 37.38 -17.58
C ASP A 207 -24.03 36.74 -18.97
N ILE A 208 -24.49 35.50 -19.25
CA ILE A 208 -24.15 34.80 -20.51
C ILE A 208 -24.94 35.35 -21.71
N LEU A 209 -24.25 36.10 -22.58
CA LEU A 209 -24.74 36.74 -23.82
C LEU A 209 -24.78 35.82 -25.07
N ILE A 210 -24.91 34.49 -24.93
CA ILE A 210 -24.99 33.55 -26.07
C ILE A 210 -26.41 33.00 -26.25
N ASP A 211 -26.72 32.61 -27.49
CA ASP A 211 -27.97 31.96 -27.90
C ASP A 211 -28.36 30.78 -26.97
N LYS A 212 -29.66 30.64 -26.68
CA LYS A 212 -30.16 29.71 -25.63
C LYS A 212 -29.75 28.26 -25.85
N SER A 213 -29.65 27.81 -27.10
CA SER A 213 -29.24 26.46 -27.47
C SER A 213 -27.74 26.20 -27.21
N GLN A 214 -26.89 27.15 -27.57
CA GLN A 214 -25.45 27.09 -27.34
C GLN A 214 -25.13 27.21 -25.84
N LYS A 215 -25.83 28.09 -25.12
CA LYS A 215 -25.73 28.21 -23.66
C LYS A 215 -26.05 26.88 -22.99
N LYS A 216 -27.13 26.20 -23.40
CA LYS A 216 -27.50 24.90 -22.83
C LYS A 216 -26.44 23.82 -23.10
N GLN A 217 -25.93 23.75 -24.34
CA GLN A 217 -24.89 22.77 -24.68
C GLN A 217 -23.62 22.94 -23.85
N VAL A 218 -23.14 24.18 -23.69
CA VAL A 218 -21.98 24.47 -22.84
C VAL A 218 -22.25 24.06 -21.39
N LEU A 219 -23.45 24.36 -20.87
CA LEU A 219 -23.80 24.01 -19.49
C LEU A 219 -23.82 22.50 -19.27
N ASP A 220 -24.43 21.75 -20.19
CA ASP A 220 -24.47 20.29 -20.14
C ASP A 220 -23.04 19.70 -20.19
N GLU A 221 -22.15 20.27 -21.01
CA GLU A 221 -20.73 19.87 -21.08
C GLU A 221 -19.94 20.20 -19.81
N VAL A 222 -20.18 21.38 -19.22
CA VAL A 222 -19.56 21.80 -17.95
C VAL A 222 -20.02 20.91 -16.80
N GLU A 223 -21.31 20.59 -16.71
CA GLU A 223 -21.88 19.77 -15.64
C GLU A 223 -21.40 18.31 -15.74
N ALA A 224 -21.29 17.78 -16.96
CA ALA A 224 -20.69 16.48 -17.21
C ALA A 224 -19.21 16.44 -16.80
N ARG A 225 -18.41 17.45 -17.20
CA ARG A 225 -17.00 17.60 -16.79
C ARG A 225 -16.86 17.74 -15.27
N ARG A 226 -17.75 18.49 -14.62
CA ARG A 226 -17.73 18.68 -13.17
C ARG A 226 -18.02 17.39 -12.42
N THR A 227 -19.01 16.62 -12.85
CA THR A 227 -19.35 15.32 -12.27
C THR A 227 -18.17 14.36 -12.40
N GLU A 228 -17.50 14.35 -13.56
CA GLU A 228 -16.30 13.55 -13.80
C GLU A 228 -15.14 13.96 -12.89
N ILE A 229 -14.88 15.26 -12.71
CA ILE A 229 -13.89 15.76 -11.75
C ILE A 229 -14.23 15.33 -10.33
N HIS A 230 -15.50 15.43 -9.93
CA HIS A 230 -15.93 15.04 -8.59
C HIS A 230 -15.72 13.55 -8.32
N GLU A 231 -16.08 12.68 -9.27
CA GLU A 231 -15.84 11.23 -9.17
C GLU A 231 -14.33 10.92 -9.06
N LEU A 232 -13.50 11.64 -9.83
CA LEU A 232 -12.05 11.51 -9.77
C LEU A 232 -11.49 11.96 -8.40
N GLU A 233 -11.96 13.09 -7.86
CA GLU A 233 -11.55 13.58 -6.54
C GLU A 233 -11.93 12.61 -5.41
N GLN A 234 -13.08 11.95 -5.50
CA GLN A 234 -13.48 10.91 -4.54
C GLN A 234 -12.58 9.67 -4.63
N ASN A 235 -12.24 9.25 -5.85
CA ASN A 235 -11.34 8.13 -6.08
C ASN A 235 -9.92 8.40 -5.57
N LEU A 236 -9.41 9.62 -5.80
CA LEU A 236 -8.13 10.11 -5.28
C LEU A 236 -8.13 10.14 -3.76
N LYS A 237 -9.17 10.71 -3.15
CA LYS A 237 -9.32 10.75 -1.69
C LYS A 237 -9.34 9.35 -1.09
N GLY A 238 -10.08 8.42 -1.68
CA GLY A 238 -10.13 7.03 -1.22
C GLY A 238 -8.77 6.32 -1.29
N LEU A 239 -7.97 6.57 -2.34
CA LEU A 239 -6.59 6.08 -2.42
C LEU A 239 -5.70 6.75 -1.36
N TYR A 240 -5.76 8.07 -1.23
CA TYR A 240 -4.98 8.83 -0.26
C TYR A 240 -5.26 8.35 1.17
N ASP A 241 -6.52 8.20 1.56
CA ASP A 241 -6.92 7.75 2.89
C ASP A 241 -6.36 6.34 3.21
N MET A 242 -6.39 5.41 2.24
CA MET A 242 -5.84 4.05 2.43
C MET A 242 -4.32 4.03 2.64
N PHE A 243 -3.60 4.97 2.05
CA PHE A 243 -2.14 5.07 2.18
C PHE A 243 -1.71 5.98 3.32
N HIS A 244 -2.51 6.97 3.69
CA HIS A 244 -2.27 7.85 4.83
C HIS A 244 -2.30 7.09 6.15
N ASP A 245 -3.23 6.14 6.31
CA ASP A 245 -3.27 5.23 7.47
C ASP A 245 -2.00 4.39 7.59
N PHE A 246 -1.35 4.07 6.46
CA PHE A 246 -0.08 3.36 6.43
C PHE A 246 1.11 4.28 6.78
N MET A 247 1.10 5.53 6.30
CA MET A 247 2.13 6.54 6.60
C MET A 247 2.15 6.96 8.08
N LEU A 248 0.98 7.15 8.70
CA LEU A 248 0.85 7.46 10.14
C LEU A 248 1.41 6.36 11.04
N LEU A 249 1.32 5.09 10.62
CA LEU A 249 1.92 3.94 11.32
C LEU A 249 3.45 3.94 11.29
N ILE A 250 4.05 4.61 10.30
CA ILE A 250 5.50 4.65 10.03
C ILE A 250 6.16 5.86 10.71
N GLU A 251 5.53 7.03 10.70
CA GLU A 251 6.08 8.25 11.31
C GLU A 251 6.32 8.09 12.82
N TYR A 252 5.54 7.22 13.48
CA TYR A 252 5.74 6.90 14.89
C TYR A 252 6.95 6.00 15.18
N GLN A 253 7.68 5.52 14.17
CA GLN A 253 8.70 4.46 14.33
C GLN A 253 10.07 4.77 13.70
N VAL A 254 10.21 5.83 12.89
CA VAL A 254 11.53 6.31 12.41
C VAL A 254 12.09 7.42 13.31
N GLY A 255 11.30 7.92 14.26
CA GLY A 255 11.75 8.92 15.23
C GLY A 255 12.38 8.31 16.47
N TYR A 256 13.57 7.70 16.36
CA TYR A 256 14.62 7.65 17.39
C TYR A 256 15.96 7.22 16.77
#